data_AF-A0AAV2HD06-F1
#
_entry.id   AF-A0AAV2HD06-F1
#
_cell.length_a   1.000
_cell.length_b   1.000
_cell.length_c   1.000
_cell.angle_alpha   90.00
_cell.angle_beta   90.00
_cell.angle_gamma   90.00
#
_symmetry.space_group_name_H-M   'P 1'
#
loop_
_entity.id
_entity.type
_entity.pdbx_description
1 polymer ?
#
loop_
_entity_poly.entity_id
_entity_poly.type
_entity_poly.pdbx_seq_one_letter_code
_entity_poly.pdbx_strand_id
1 'polypeptide(L)'
;MSCLIATSLAVLLGLATFVTSVKDGTEVDQCGYPGLVAVLAPNDAIVCNGILISGTLVVPQICGVGMDEFLKSNDLTLVYGNGTRATIPTGTSGTLTGGLYSYTITNPLGSACNIDATVYNSDSDTLDTSTCEVVGFGSDSLSSKIYDGVVYASTLTKSSSSPCCDVIMNSLTSSQKGVILDSTASFNCLIATGAVCGSGDLGAPVYCNTTSGATVVTGLTSSTPCASSDTFLVHDLTQGATNFKFGY
;
A
#
# COMPACT_ATOMS: atom_id res chain seq x y z
N MET A 1 -15.01 49.92 39.07
CA MET A 1 -14.55 49.20 37.86
C MET A 1 -14.66 47.72 38.16
N SER A 2 -15.78 47.12 37.73
CA SER A 2 -16.04 45.69 37.88
C SER A 2 -16.53 45.22 36.52
N CYS A 3 -15.79 44.33 35.87
CA CYS A 3 -16.18 43.76 34.59
C CYS A 3 -16.45 42.27 34.75
N LEU A 4 -17.65 41.88 34.34
CA LEU A 4 -18.22 40.54 34.38
C LEU A 4 -17.37 39.53 33.60
N ILE A 5 -17.21 38.33 34.16
CA ILE A 5 -16.80 37.15 33.41
C ILE A 5 -18.09 36.52 32.87
N ALA A 6 -18.28 36.62 31.56
CA ALA A 6 -19.33 35.89 30.85
C ALA A 6 -18.92 34.43 30.70
N THR A 7 -19.75 33.54 31.24
CA THR A 7 -19.74 32.10 31.00
C THR A 7 -20.09 31.81 29.54
N SER A 8 -19.13 31.31 28.76
CA SER A 8 -19.40 30.65 27.48
C SER A 8 -19.29 29.15 27.66
N LEU A 9 -20.46 28.52 27.62
CA LEU A 9 -20.69 27.08 27.49
C LEU A 9 -20.11 26.62 26.14
N ALA A 10 -18.88 26.11 26.14
CA ALA A 10 -18.32 25.43 24.98
C ALA A 10 -18.88 24.01 24.93
N VAL A 11 -19.82 23.80 24.02
CA VAL A 11 -20.27 22.48 23.60
C VAL A 11 -19.06 21.75 23.02
N LEU A 12 -18.55 20.77 23.77
CA LEU A 12 -17.55 19.81 23.29
C LEU A 12 -18.27 18.87 22.30
N LEU A 13 -18.38 19.27 21.03
CA LEU A 13 -18.56 18.30 19.95
C LEU A 13 -17.24 17.54 19.85
N GLY A 14 -17.20 16.33 20.42
CA GLY A 14 -16.15 15.37 20.14
C GLY A 14 -16.21 15.02 18.66
N LEU A 15 -15.39 15.69 17.85
CA LEU A 15 -14.99 15.19 16.55
C LEU A 15 -14.21 13.90 16.82
N ALA A 16 -14.87 12.76 16.59
CA ALA A 16 -14.15 11.51 16.37
C ALA A 16 -13.23 11.78 15.17
N THR A 17 -11.93 11.94 15.44
CA THR A 17 -10.92 11.90 14.39
C THR A 17 -10.89 10.45 13.90
N PHE A 18 -11.64 10.18 12.84
CA PHE A 18 -11.53 8.93 12.12
C PHE A 18 -10.11 8.85 11.56
N VAL A 19 -9.37 7.83 11.97
CA VAL A 19 -8.09 7.49 11.34
C VAL A 19 -8.46 7.07 9.92
N THR A 20 -8.03 7.84 8.93
CA THR A 20 -8.31 7.54 7.51
C THR A 20 -7.08 6.88 6.92
N SER A 21 -7.25 5.69 6.36
CA SER A 21 -6.25 5.04 5.53
C SER A 21 -6.20 5.75 4.17
N VAL A 22 -5.03 5.88 3.52
CA VAL A 22 -4.79 6.84 2.42
C VAL A 22 -5.46 8.19 2.70
N LYS A 23 -4.79 9.09 3.44
CA LYS A 23 -5.42 10.32 3.94
C LYS A 23 -6.24 11.05 2.85
N ASP A 24 -7.48 11.40 3.17
CA ASP A 24 -8.46 12.00 2.25
C ASP A 24 -8.96 11.05 1.12
N GLY A 25 -8.70 9.75 1.24
CA GLY A 25 -9.25 8.68 0.40
C GLY A 25 -10.69 8.34 0.75
N THR A 26 -11.27 7.42 -0.02
CA THR A 26 -12.65 6.95 0.18
C THR A 26 -12.64 5.54 0.76
N GLU A 27 -13.44 5.31 1.79
CA GLU A 27 -13.64 3.97 2.37
C GLU A 27 -14.28 3.05 1.33
N VAL A 28 -13.76 1.83 1.22
CA VAL A 28 -14.18 0.84 0.21
C VAL A 28 -14.28 -0.55 0.82
N ASP A 29 -15.07 -1.42 0.18
CA ASP A 29 -15.15 -2.83 0.56
C ASP A 29 -13.88 -3.58 0.12
N GLN A 30 -13.18 -4.18 1.07
CA GLN A 30 -11.98 -4.98 0.82
C GLN A 30 -12.23 -6.10 -0.20
N CYS A 31 -13.43 -6.66 -0.25
CA CYS A 31 -13.74 -7.75 -1.20
C CYS A 31 -13.70 -7.30 -2.67
N GLY A 32 -13.70 -5.99 -2.94
CA GLY A 32 -13.45 -5.42 -4.27
C GLY A 32 -11.99 -5.49 -4.72
N TYR A 33 -11.06 -5.85 -3.83
CA TYR A 33 -9.61 -5.78 -4.07
C TYR A 33 -8.93 -7.14 -3.87
N PRO A 34 -8.94 -7.99 -4.91
CA PRO A 34 -8.33 -9.31 -4.90
C PRO A 34 -6.89 -9.29 -4.40
N GLY A 35 -6.57 -10.19 -3.47
CA GLY A 35 -5.22 -10.40 -2.95
C GLY A 35 -4.70 -9.32 -1.98
N LEU A 36 -5.45 -8.26 -1.66
CA LEU A 36 -4.99 -7.23 -0.73
C LEU A 36 -4.74 -7.82 0.68
N VAL A 37 -3.54 -7.58 1.21
CA VAL A 37 -3.11 -8.08 2.53
C VAL A 37 -2.51 -6.98 3.38
N ALA A 38 -2.89 -6.91 4.66
CA ALA A 38 -2.12 -6.21 5.69
C ALA A 38 -1.17 -7.17 6.41
N VAL A 39 0.07 -6.74 6.63
CA VAL A 39 1.08 -7.47 7.42
C VAL A 39 1.26 -6.75 8.76
N LEU A 40 0.98 -7.46 9.84
CA LEU A 40 0.95 -6.94 11.20
C LEU A 40 2.03 -7.58 12.07
N ALA A 41 2.70 -6.74 12.84
CA ALA A 41 3.52 -7.12 13.99
C ALA A 41 2.63 -7.22 15.25
N PRO A 42 3.18 -7.66 16.41
CA PRO A 42 2.42 -7.74 17.65
C PRO A 42 1.69 -6.44 18.01
N ASN A 43 0.52 -6.58 18.65
CA ASN A 43 -0.42 -5.49 18.97
C ASN A 43 -1.05 -4.81 17.75
N ASP A 44 -1.29 -5.57 16.68
CA ASP A 44 -1.91 -5.10 15.43
C ASP A 44 -1.18 -3.89 14.81
N ALA A 45 0.15 -3.84 15.00
CA ALA A 45 0.97 -2.78 14.43
C ALA A 45 1.26 -3.08 12.96
N ILE A 46 0.79 -2.24 12.04
CA ILE A 46 1.00 -2.46 10.60
C ILE A 46 2.46 -2.24 10.22
N VAL A 47 3.06 -3.30 9.70
CA VAL A 47 4.41 -3.30 9.10
C VAL A 47 4.31 -2.74 7.69
N CYS A 48 3.36 -3.26 6.91
CA CYS A 48 3.10 -2.90 5.53
C CYS A 48 1.82 -3.55 5.01
N ASN A 49 1.47 -3.25 3.77
CA ASN A 49 0.61 -4.07 2.94
C ASN A 49 1.44 -4.96 2.01
N GLY A 50 0.74 -5.88 1.37
CA GLY A 50 1.22 -6.62 0.21
C GLY A 50 0.08 -7.15 -0.62
N ILE A 51 0.44 -8.02 -1.55
CA ILE A 51 -0.51 -8.68 -2.44
C ILE A 51 -0.28 -10.19 -2.45
N LEU A 52 -1.35 -10.97 -2.36
CA LEU A 52 -1.31 -12.42 -2.60
C LEU A 52 -1.45 -12.71 -4.08
N ILE A 53 -0.46 -13.41 -4.64
CA ILE A 53 -0.44 -13.89 -6.02
C ILE A 53 -0.13 -15.38 -5.98
N SER A 54 -1.10 -16.19 -6.40
CA SER A 54 -0.98 -17.67 -6.41
C SER A 54 -0.50 -18.24 -5.07
N GLY A 55 -1.05 -17.77 -3.94
CA GLY A 55 -0.67 -18.21 -2.59
C GLY A 55 0.70 -17.70 -2.09
N THR A 56 1.34 -16.79 -2.82
CA THR A 56 2.58 -16.13 -2.42
C THR A 56 2.30 -14.69 -2.05
N LEU A 57 2.72 -14.27 -0.85
CA LEU A 57 2.68 -12.87 -0.47
C LEU A 57 3.85 -12.15 -1.12
N VAL A 58 3.55 -11.11 -1.90
CA VAL A 58 4.52 -10.24 -2.54
C VAL A 58 4.46 -8.86 -1.89
N VAL A 59 5.63 -8.36 -1.47
CA VAL A 59 5.80 -7.06 -0.82
C VAL A 59 7.01 -6.32 -1.42
N PRO A 60 7.05 -4.98 -1.36
CA PRO A 60 8.23 -4.24 -1.82
C PRO A 60 9.44 -4.50 -0.92
N GLN A 61 10.65 -4.27 -1.43
CA GLN A 61 11.90 -4.58 -0.74
C GLN A 61 12.02 -3.99 0.66
N ILE A 62 11.61 -2.73 0.83
CA ILE A 62 11.63 -2.06 2.14
C ILE A 62 10.76 -2.78 3.18
N CYS A 63 9.64 -3.35 2.77
CA CYS A 63 8.79 -4.17 3.63
C CYS A 63 9.44 -5.51 3.93
N GLY A 64 9.98 -6.17 2.91
CA GLY A 64 10.64 -7.46 3.04
C GLY A 64 11.79 -7.42 4.05
N VAL A 65 12.65 -6.41 3.99
CA VAL A 65 13.75 -6.23 4.96
C VAL A 65 13.21 -6.06 6.38
N GLY A 66 12.15 -5.27 6.58
CA GLY A 66 11.53 -5.10 7.89
C GLY A 66 10.87 -6.39 8.40
N MET A 67 10.17 -7.11 7.53
CA MET A 67 9.53 -8.39 7.85
C MET A 67 10.54 -9.45 8.26
N ASP A 68 11.61 -9.65 7.49
CA ASP A 68 12.67 -10.62 7.82
C ASP A 68 13.32 -10.30 9.17
N GLU A 69 13.49 -9.03 9.54
CA GLU A 69 14.00 -8.65 10.85
C GLU A 69 13.04 -9.05 11.98
N PHE A 70 11.74 -8.80 11.83
CA PHE A 70 10.73 -9.23 12.80
C PHE A 70 10.68 -10.77 12.92
N LEU A 71 10.70 -11.46 11.79
CA LEU A 71 10.60 -12.92 11.71
C LEU A 71 11.80 -13.66 12.31
N LYS A 72 12.89 -12.98 12.67
CA LYS A 72 13.98 -13.57 13.49
C LYS A 72 13.55 -13.92 14.90
N SER A 73 12.54 -13.25 15.44
CA SER A 73 12.18 -13.32 16.86
C SER A 73 10.68 -13.34 17.15
N ASN A 74 9.83 -13.01 16.18
CA ASN A 74 8.39 -12.93 16.35
C ASN A 74 7.67 -13.45 15.11
N ASP A 75 6.49 -14.02 15.32
CA ASP A 75 5.56 -14.30 14.23
C ASP A 75 4.97 -12.99 13.69
N LEU A 76 4.62 -12.97 12.41
CA LEU A 76 3.82 -11.90 11.81
C LEU A 76 2.40 -12.41 11.53
N THR A 77 1.44 -11.50 11.57
CA THR A 77 0.04 -11.79 11.21
C THR A 77 -0.26 -11.20 9.84
N LEU A 78 -0.86 -11.98 8.96
CA LEU A 78 -1.48 -11.52 7.72
C LEU A 78 -2.95 -11.33 7.94
N VAL A 79 -3.50 -10.22 7.47
CA VAL A 79 -4.94 -9.97 7.45
C VAL A 79 -5.39 -9.72 6.03
N TYR A 80 -6.41 -10.45 5.58
CA TYR A 80 -6.92 -10.39 4.21
C TYR A 80 -8.40 -10.78 4.15
N GLY A 81 -9.05 -10.53 3.01
CA GLY A 81 -10.49 -10.72 2.83
C GLY A 81 -11.31 -10.02 3.92
N ASN A 82 -12.36 -10.65 4.44
CA ASN A 82 -13.19 -10.03 5.49
C ASN A 82 -12.57 -10.19 6.90
N GLY A 83 -11.34 -9.67 7.09
CA GLY A 83 -10.60 -9.74 8.35
C GLY A 83 -10.04 -11.12 8.71
N THR A 84 -9.90 -12.01 7.74
CA THR A 84 -9.31 -13.33 7.94
C THR A 84 -7.85 -13.19 8.31
N ARG A 85 -7.39 -13.95 9.32
CA ARG A 85 -6.03 -13.89 9.84
C ARG A 85 -5.25 -15.17 9.54
N ALA A 86 -4.01 -15.03 9.08
CA ALA A 86 -3.03 -16.11 8.99
C ALA A 86 -1.72 -15.68 9.65
N THR A 87 -0.84 -16.65 9.92
CA THR A 87 0.44 -16.41 10.57
C THR A 87 1.58 -16.71 9.61
N ILE A 88 2.55 -15.78 9.51
CA ILE A 88 3.88 -16.08 9.01
C ILE A 88 4.74 -16.44 10.21
N PRO A 89 5.19 -17.70 10.34
CA PRO A 89 5.90 -18.15 11.52
C PRO A 89 7.32 -17.59 11.58
N THR A 90 7.81 -17.40 12.81
CA THR A 90 9.21 -17.09 13.12
C THR A 90 10.15 -18.04 12.37
N GLY A 91 11.23 -17.49 11.82
CA GLY A 91 12.20 -18.21 11.01
C GLY A 91 11.85 -18.32 9.54
N THR A 92 10.66 -17.85 9.11
CA THR A 92 10.38 -17.68 7.68
C THR A 92 11.29 -16.60 7.11
N SER A 93 11.80 -16.81 5.90
CA SER A 93 12.60 -15.82 5.17
C SER A 93 12.02 -15.62 3.79
N GLY A 94 11.95 -14.37 3.35
CA GLY A 94 11.49 -14.06 2.00
C GLY A 94 12.59 -14.24 0.96
N THR A 95 12.19 -14.37 -0.30
CA THR A 95 13.10 -14.38 -1.45
C THR A 95 13.02 -13.04 -2.17
N LEU A 96 14.15 -12.34 -2.32
CA LEU A 96 14.25 -11.10 -3.06
C LEU A 96 14.47 -11.37 -4.57
N THR A 97 13.64 -10.78 -5.42
CA THR A 97 13.82 -10.80 -6.88
C THR A 97 13.20 -9.54 -7.48
N GLY A 98 13.97 -8.78 -8.27
CA GLY A 98 13.47 -7.58 -8.96
C GLY A 98 12.96 -6.50 -8.00
N GLY A 99 13.58 -6.35 -6.83
CA GLY A 99 13.15 -5.41 -5.79
C GLY A 99 11.89 -5.83 -5.01
N LEU A 100 11.38 -7.04 -5.19
CA LEU A 100 10.22 -7.55 -4.46
C LEU A 100 10.63 -8.73 -3.60
N TYR A 101 10.10 -8.79 -2.38
CA TYR A 101 10.19 -9.98 -1.55
C TYR A 101 8.95 -10.84 -1.74
N SER A 102 9.18 -12.15 -1.84
CA SER A 102 8.14 -13.17 -1.92
C SER A 102 8.21 -14.10 -0.72
N TYR A 103 7.05 -14.33 -0.08
CA TYR A 103 6.88 -15.24 1.06
C TYR A 103 5.80 -16.27 0.72
N THR A 104 6.17 -17.56 0.73
CA THR A 104 5.19 -18.64 0.52
C THR A 104 4.33 -18.79 1.76
N ILE A 105 3.00 -18.70 1.60
CA ILE A 105 2.07 -18.86 2.71
C ILE A 105 1.59 -20.31 2.75
N THR A 106 1.90 -21.02 3.84
CA THR A 106 1.74 -22.48 3.89
C THR A 106 0.27 -22.94 3.92
N ASN A 107 -0.70 -22.04 4.11
CA ASN A 107 -2.13 -22.34 4.04
C ASN A 107 -2.93 -21.11 3.57
N PRO A 108 -3.01 -20.80 2.27
CA PRO A 108 -3.85 -19.71 1.80
C PRO A 108 -5.31 -20.04 2.12
N LEU A 109 -5.95 -19.25 2.99
CA LEU A 109 -7.32 -19.52 3.44
C LEU A 109 -8.32 -19.12 2.35
N GLY A 110 -8.87 -20.07 1.61
CA GLY A 110 -9.88 -19.79 0.58
C GLY A 110 -11.19 -19.25 1.17
N SER A 111 -11.57 -18.02 0.84
CA SER A 111 -12.92 -17.48 1.06
C SER A 111 -13.35 -16.69 -0.18
N ALA A 112 -14.65 -16.42 -0.34
CA ALA A 112 -15.16 -15.65 -1.50
C ALA A 112 -14.57 -14.23 -1.62
N CYS A 113 -14.08 -13.68 -0.50
CA CYS A 113 -13.42 -12.38 -0.41
C CYS A 113 -11.88 -12.51 -0.41
N ASN A 114 -11.34 -13.72 -0.52
CA ASN A 114 -9.91 -13.98 -0.52
C ASN A 114 -9.51 -14.78 -1.76
N ILE A 115 -9.56 -14.09 -2.90
CA ILE A 115 -9.02 -14.56 -4.18
C ILE A 115 -7.66 -13.91 -4.42
N ASP A 116 -6.74 -14.66 -5.02
CA ASP A 116 -5.44 -14.13 -5.43
C ASP A 116 -5.62 -12.99 -6.43
N ALA A 117 -4.71 -12.04 -6.40
CA ALA A 117 -4.65 -10.96 -7.37
C ALA A 117 -4.23 -11.49 -8.74
N THR A 118 -4.79 -10.87 -9.78
CA THR A 118 -4.29 -11.01 -11.15
C THR A 118 -3.34 -9.85 -11.44
N VAL A 119 -2.10 -10.16 -11.82
CA VAL A 119 -1.14 -9.14 -12.27
C VAL A 119 -1.42 -8.80 -13.73
N TYR A 120 -1.35 -7.52 -14.08
CA TYR A 120 -1.53 -7.06 -15.45
C TYR A 120 -0.57 -7.74 -16.43
N ASN A 121 -1.09 -8.16 -17.58
CA ASN A 121 -0.29 -8.69 -18.68
C ASN A 121 -0.47 -7.85 -19.95
N SER A 122 0.59 -7.16 -20.39
CA SER A 122 0.54 -6.29 -21.57
C SER A 122 0.28 -7.01 -22.89
N ASP A 123 0.49 -8.33 -22.95
CA ASP A 123 0.26 -9.12 -24.17
C ASP A 123 -1.23 -9.47 -24.36
N SER A 124 -2.01 -9.52 -23.27
CA SER A 124 -3.42 -9.91 -23.30
C SER A 124 -4.38 -8.78 -22.90
N ASP A 125 -3.89 -7.79 -22.16
CA ASP A 125 -4.74 -6.83 -21.46
C ASP A 125 -4.48 -5.40 -21.95
N THR A 126 -5.58 -4.64 -22.09
CA THR A 126 -5.52 -3.19 -22.27
C THR A 126 -6.10 -2.53 -21.02
N LEU A 127 -5.38 -1.58 -20.44
CA LEU A 127 -5.79 -0.90 -19.20
C LEU A 127 -6.67 0.32 -19.48
N ASP A 128 -7.73 0.45 -18.69
CA ASP A 128 -8.44 1.71 -18.53
C ASP A 128 -7.80 2.50 -17.39
N THR A 129 -6.87 3.40 -17.74
CA THR A 129 -6.12 4.18 -16.76
C THR A 129 -6.98 5.12 -15.93
N SER A 130 -8.22 5.40 -16.35
CA SER A 130 -9.14 6.26 -15.59
C SER A 130 -9.71 5.57 -14.34
N THR A 131 -9.57 4.24 -14.27
CA THR A 131 -10.04 3.41 -13.15
C THR A 131 -8.94 3.09 -12.14
N CYS A 132 -7.73 3.61 -12.35
CA CYS A 132 -6.60 3.26 -11.50
C CYS A 132 -6.69 3.92 -10.12
N GLU A 133 -6.45 3.12 -9.09
CA GLU A 133 -6.48 3.54 -7.70
C GLU A 133 -5.40 2.84 -6.87
N VAL A 134 -4.89 3.55 -5.87
CA VAL A 134 -4.06 2.97 -4.81
C VAL A 134 -4.96 2.61 -3.64
N VAL A 135 -4.75 1.42 -3.08
CA VAL A 135 -5.66 0.85 -2.08
C VAL A 135 -4.83 0.24 -0.96
N GLY A 136 -5.16 0.57 0.28
CA GLY A 136 -4.38 0.13 1.43
C GLY A 136 -5.11 0.21 2.76
N PHE A 137 -4.40 -0.23 3.80
CA PHE A 137 -4.78 -0.11 5.21
C PHE A 137 -3.98 1.00 5.89
N GLY A 138 -3.76 2.08 5.14
CA GLY A 138 -3.03 3.28 5.50
C GLY A 138 -3.36 3.94 6.81
N SER A 139 -2.70 5.07 7.02
CA SER A 139 -2.94 5.91 8.17
C SER A 139 -3.06 7.37 7.77
N ASP A 140 -3.77 8.16 8.56
CA ASP A 140 -3.97 9.60 8.31
C ASP A 140 -2.69 10.45 8.47
N SER A 141 -1.63 9.82 8.95
CA SER A 141 -0.39 10.43 9.38
C SER A 141 0.78 9.45 9.27
N LEU A 142 2.01 9.97 9.24
CA LEU A 142 3.24 9.16 9.23
C LEU A 142 3.47 8.36 10.53
N SER A 143 2.82 8.77 11.62
CA SER A 143 3.00 8.21 12.96
C SER A 143 1.97 7.16 13.35
N SER A 144 0.82 7.13 12.69
CA SER A 144 -0.18 6.10 12.96
C SER A 144 0.29 4.77 12.36
N LYS A 145 0.15 3.71 13.16
CA LYS A 145 0.73 2.38 12.92
C LYS A 145 -0.22 1.26 13.33
N ILE A 146 -1.43 1.57 13.77
CA ILE A 146 -2.36 0.56 14.29
C ILE A 146 -3.36 0.24 13.19
N TYR A 147 -3.49 -1.05 12.90
CA TYR A 147 -4.49 -1.55 11.97
C TYR A 147 -5.89 -1.41 12.56
N ASP A 148 -6.78 -0.73 11.85
CA ASP A 148 -8.18 -0.52 12.24
C ASP A 148 -9.18 -1.38 11.45
N GLY A 149 -8.71 -2.08 10.42
CA GLY A 149 -9.52 -2.95 9.58
C GLY A 149 -10.26 -2.25 8.46
N VAL A 150 -10.04 -0.95 8.24
CA VAL A 150 -10.73 -0.18 7.22
C VAL A 150 -9.82 0.00 5.99
N VAL A 151 -10.36 -0.30 4.82
CA VAL A 151 -9.66 -0.12 3.54
C VAL A 151 -10.12 1.18 2.92
N TYR A 152 -9.17 1.95 2.40
CA TYR A 152 -9.45 3.14 1.62
C TYR A 152 -8.76 3.06 0.27
N ALA A 153 -9.40 3.68 -0.71
CA ALA A 153 -8.89 3.83 -2.06
C ALA A 153 -8.73 5.32 -2.39
N SER A 154 -7.74 5.61 -3.23
CA SER A 154 -7.58 6.93 -3.83
C SER A 154 -7.29 6.82 -5.31
N THR A 155 -8.02 7.62 -6.09
CA THR A 155 -7.84 7.70 -7.54
C THR A 155 -6.46 8.23 -7.89
N LEU A 156 -5.90 7.64 -8.94
CA LEU A 156 -4.56 7.96 -9.41
C LEU A 156 -4.60 8.83 -10.66
N THR A 157 -3.59 9.67 -10.77
CA THR A 157 -3.29 10.43 -11.97
C THR A 157 -1.82 10.21 -12.35
N LYS A 158 -1.52 10.43 -13.62
CA LYS A 158 -0.17 10.25 -14.15
C LYS A 158 0.77 11.29 -13.55
N SER A 159 1.91 10.86 -13.01
CA SER A 159 3.02 11.78 -12.75
C SER A 159 3.72 12.17 -14.07
N SER A 160 4.33 13.35 -14.09
CA SER A 160 5.25 13.73 -15.17
C SER A 160 6.64 13.13 -14.91
N SER A 161 7.46 13.01 -15.95
CA SER A 161 8.80 12.40 -15.85
C SER A 161 9.74 13.08 -14.87
N SER A 162 9.76 14.42 -14.83
CA SER A 162 10.71 15.17 -13.98
C SER A 162 10.51 14.92 -12.47
N PRO A 163 9.28 15.05 -11.90
CA PRO A 163 9.03 14.69 -10.50
C PRO A 163 9.35 13.23 -10.16
N CYS A 164 9.21 12.31 -11.11
CA CYS A 164 9.50 10.90 -10.89
C CYS A 164 11.00 10.65 -10.64
N CYS A 165 11.87 11.25 -11.45
CA CYS A 165 13.32 11.16 -11.25
C CYS A 165 13.74 11.69 -9.89
N ASP A 166 13.16 12.80 -9.44
CA ASP A 166 13.48 13.40 -8.14
C ASP A 166 13.05 12.48 -6.99
N VAL A 167 11.87 11.86 -7.07
CA VAL A 167 11.38 10.90 -6.07
C VAL A 167 12.21 9.62 -6.04
N ILE A 168 12.63 9.10 -7.20
CA ILE A 168 13.55 7.97 -7.28
C ILE A 168 14.88 8.33 -6.61
N MET A 169 15.46 9.49 -6.93
CA MET A 169 16.71 9.95 -6.34
C MET A 169 16.59 10.21 -4.83
N ASN A 170 15.48 10.76 -4.37
CA ASN A 170 15.18 10.97 -2.94
C ASN A 170 15.00 9.65 -2.19
N SER A 171 14.37 8.65 -2.82
CA SER A 171 14.23 7.30 -2.28
C SER A 171 15.58 6.58 -2.23
N LEU A 172 16.46 6.77 -3.22
CA LEU A 172 17.83 6.24 -3.20
C LEU A 172 18.72 6.90 -2.13
N THR A 173 18.42 8.14 -1.74
CA THR A 173 19.23 8.93 -0.79
C THR A 173 18.64 9.01 0.61
N SER A 174 17.60 8.21 0.91
CA SER A 174 16.97 8.07 2.24
C SER A 174 16.26 9.32 2.79
N SER A 175 15.92 10.31 1.95
CA SER A 175 15.12 11.47 2.37
C SER A 175 13.61 11.19 2.39
N GLN A 176 13.19 10.13 1.70
CA GLN A 176 11.85 9.53 1.77
C GLN A 176 12.00 8.07 2.22
N LYS A 177 11.00 7.51 2.92
CA LYS A 177 10.99 6.09 3.26
C LYS A 177 10.97 5.28 1.95
N GLY A 178 12.10 4.71 1.58
CA GLY A 178 12.31 3.86 0.43
C GLY A 178 13.74 3.37 0.52
N VAL A 179 13.97 2.06 0.54
CA VAL A 179 15.32 1.50 0.47
C VAL A 179 15.33 0.60 -0.75
N ILE A 180 16.00 1.06 -1.81
CA ILE A 180 16.21 0.30 -3.03
C ILE A 180 17.61 -0.30 -2.92
N LEU A 181 17.71 -1.60 -2.61
CA LEU A 181 18.98 -2.33 -2.59
C LEU A 181 19.20 -3.13 -3.87
N ASP A 182 18.15 -3.38 -4.65
CA ASP A 182 18.23 -4.12 -5.92
C ASP A 182 18.17 -3.14 -7.11
N SER A 183 19.29 -3.01 -7.83
CA SER A 183 19.39 -2.16 -9.02
C SER A 183 18.62 -2.68 -10.24
N THR A 184 18.10 -3.92 -10.18
CA THR A 184 17.28 -4.51 -11.24
C THR A 184 15.79 -4.25 -11.06
N ALA A 185 15.41 -3.67 -9.91
CA ALA A 185 14.03 -3.31 -9.61
C ALA A 185 13.51 -2.29 -10.62
N SER A 186 12.33 -2.57 -11.18
CA SER A 186 11.62 -1.62 -12.04
C SER A 186 10.67 -0.78 -11.19
N PHE A 187 10.71 0.53 -11.41
CA PHE A 187 9.90 1.48 -10.68
C PHE A 187 9.08 2.35 -11.61
N ASN A 188 8.01 2.89 -11.04
CA ASN A 188 7.09 3.81 -11.68
C ASN A 188 6.65 4.87 -10.66
N CYS A 189 6.13 6.01 -11.11
CA CYS A 189 5.73 7.08 -10.20
C CYS A 189 4.31 7.55 -10.44
N LEU A 190 3.56 7.70 -9.36
CA LEU A 190 2.14 8.00 -9.41
C LEU A 190 1.82 9.22 -8.55
N ILE A 191 0.69 9.85 -8.84
CA ILE A 191 0.11 10.90 -8.02
C ILE A 191 -1.28 10.43 -7.61
N ALA A 192 -1.58 10.49 -6.32
CA ALA A 192 -2.90 10.17 -5.78
C ALA A 192 -3.63 11.46 -5.39
N THR A 193 -4.96 11.44 -5.49
CA THR A 193 -5.81 12.55 -5.03
C THR A 193 -5.78 12.68 -3.51
N GLY A 194 -5.71 11.55 -2.80
CA GLY A 194 -5.40 11.44 -1.37
C GLY A 194 -3.91 11.22 -1.13
N ALA A 195 -3.48 11.26 0.12
CA ALA A 195 -2.07 11.09 0.49
C ALA A 195 -1.77 9.64 0.91
N VAL A 196 -0.82 9.03 0.21
CA VAL A 196 -0.23 7.73 0.58
C VAL A 196 0.69 7.93 1.78
N CYS A 197 0.33 7.36 2.92
CA CYS A 197 0.87 7.72 4.23
C CYS A 197 1.34 6.52 5.08
N GLY A 198 2.49 6.71 5.74
CA GLY A 198 2.92 5.84 6.85
C GLY A 198 3.31 4.43 6.42
N SER A 199 3.47 3.53 7.40
CA SER A 199 3.70 2.11 7.11
C SER A 199 2.43 1.43 6.59
N GLY A 200 1.26 1.97 6.92
CA GLY A 200 -0.02 1.40 6.52
C GLY A 200 -0.31 1.52 5.02
N ASP A 201 0.38 2.40 4.28
CA ASP A 201 0.27 2.49 2.83
C ASP A 201 1.53 2.04 2.11
N LEU A 202 2.54 1.52 2.83
CA LEU A 202 3.72 0.95 2.19
C LEU A 202 3.38 -0.45 1.67
N GLY A 203 3.77 -0.77 0.44
CA GLY A 203 3.36 -2.01 -0.24
C GLY A 203 1.89 -2.05 -0.64
N ALA A 204 1.15 -0.95 -0.51
CA ALA A 204 -0.23 -0.83 -0.98
C ALA A 204 -0.29 -1.10 -2.49
N PRO A 205 -1.15 -2.00 -2.96
CA PRO A 205 -1.30 -2.28 -4.38
C PRO A 205 -1.97 -1.13 -5.15
N VAL A 206 -1.58 -1.04 -6.42
CA VAL A 206 -2.24 -0.21 -7.44
C VAL A 206 -3.12 -1.12 -8.29
N TYR A 207 -4.43 -0.94 -8.17
CA TYR A 207 -5.42 -1.64 -8.97
C TYR A 207 -5.87 -0.77 -10.14
N CYS A 208 -6.13 -1.41 -11.26
CA CYS A 208 -6.79 -0.79 -12.40
C CYS A 208 -7.73 -1.82 -13.03
N ASN A 209 -8.75 -1.35 -13.74
CA ASN A 209 -9.53 -2.21 -14.61
C ASN A 209 -8.93 -2.26 -16.00
N THR A 210 -9.04 -3.43 -16.61
CA THR A 210 -8.85 -3.60 -18.06
C THR A 210 -10.08 -3.09 -18.79
N THR A 211 -9.96 -2.81 -20.08
CA THR A 211 -11.09 -2.40 -20.93
C THR A 211 -12.16 -3.47 -21.09
N SER A 212 -11.83 -4.73 -20.77
CA SER A 212 -12.78 -5.85 -20.69
C SER A 212 -13.48 -5.95 -19.32
N GLY A 213 -13.10 -5.12 -18.35
CA GLY A 213 -13.70 -5.03 -17.02
C GLY A 213 -13.04 -5.90 -15.94
N ALA A 214 -11.93 -6.58 -16.23
CA ALA A 214 -11.19 -7.33 -15.22
C ALA A 214 -10.30 -6.40 -14.37
N THR A 215 -10.33 -6.54 -13.05
CA THR A 215 -9.45 -5.83 -12.12
C THR A 215 -8.09 -6.52 -12.04
N VAL A 216 -7.02 -5.75 -12.23
CA VAL A 216 -5.63 -6.23 -12.22
C VAL A 216 -4.75 -5.33 -11.35
N VAL A 217 -3.70 -5.92 -10.79
CA VAL A 217 -2.67 -5.20 -10.03
C VAL A 217 -1.52 -4.85 -10.96
N THR A 218 -1.02 -3.64 -10.82
CA THR A 218 0.00 -3.08 -11.72
C THR A 218 1.26 -2.61 -11.00
N GLY A 219 1.18 -2.39 -9.69
CA GLY A 219 2.35 -1.99 -8.89
C GLY A 219 2.09 -2.07 -7.39
N LEU A 220 3.14 -1.91 -6.59
CA LEU A 220 3.09 -1.82 -5.13
C LEU A 220 3.82 -0.56 -4.66
N THR A 221 3.21 0.24 -3.78
CA THR A 221 3.87 1.44 -3.25
C THR A 221 5.18 1.12 -2.55
N SER A 222 6.19 1.94 -2.84
CA SER A 222 7.56 1.81 -2.31
C SER A 222 7.97 3.01 -1.48
N SER A 223 7.19 4.09 -1.55
CA SER A 223 7.35 5.31 -0.76
C SER A 223 6.00 5.88 -0.36
N THR A 224 5.95 6.57 0.78
CA THR A 224 4.72 7.14 1.34
C THR A 224 4.97 8.60 1.76
N PRO A 225 4.94 9.58 0.83
CA PRO A 225 5.29 10.97 1.11
C PRO A 225 4.31 11.64 2.10
N CYS A 226 3.10 11.11 2.23
CA CYS A 226 2.07 11.58 3.13
C CYS A 226 1.65 13.05 2.93
N ALA A 227 1.66 13.51 1.68
CA ALA A 227 0.98 14.70 1.23
C ALA A 227 0.18 14.40 -0.04
N SER A 228 -1.03 14.97 -0.13
CA SER A 228 -1.92 14.77 -1.27
C SER A 228 -1.32 15.41 -2.51
N SER A 229 -1.50 14.79 -3.68
CA SER A 229 -0.88 15.21 -4.94
C SER A 229 0.65 15.14 -5.01
N ASP A 230 1.33 14.67 -3.96
CA ASP A 230 2.76 14.36 -4.06
C ASP A 230 2.98 13.13 -4.94
N THR A 231 4.08 13.16 -5.69
CA THR A 231 4.52 11.99 -6.43
C THR A 231 5.07 10.95 -5.47
N PHE A 232 4.63 9.71 -5.61
CA PHE A 232 5.14 8.57 -4.85
C PHE A 232 5.63 7.46 -5.78
N LEU A 233 6.62 6.73 -5.31
CA LEU A 233 7.25 5.61 -5.98
C LEU A 233 6.44 4.33 -5.82
N VAL A 234 6.32 3.55 -6.88
CA VAL A 234 5.79 2.19 -6.86
C VAL A 234 6.75 1.23 -7.55
N HIS A 235 6.86 0.02 -7.04
CA HIS A 235 7.46 -1.10 -7.76
C HIS A 235 6.53 -1.48 -8.91
N ASP A 236 7.08 -1.55 -10.11
CA ASP A 236 6.37 -1.90 -11.32
C ASP A 236 6.21 -3.42 -11.45
N LEU A 237 4.95 -3.89 -11.44
CA LEU A 237 4.62 -5.31 -11.64
C LEU A 237 4.28 -5.65 -13.09
N THR A 238 4.27 -4.66 -13.99
CA THR A 238 3.89 -4.84 -15.40
C THR A 238 5.02 -5.39 -16.28
N GLN A 239 6.13 -5.82 -15.68
CA GLN A 239 7.32 -6.29 -16.38
C GLN A 239 7.90 -5.25 -17.34
N GLY A 240 7.75 -3.96 -17.00
CA GLY A 240 8.28 -2.86 -17.78
C GLY A 240 7.42 -2.44 -18.97
N ALA A 241 6.14 -2.84 -19.02
CA ALA A 241 5.21 -2.47 -20.08
C ALA A 241 5.10 -0.93 -20.23
N THR A 242 5.66 -0.40 -21.32
CA THR A 242 5.84 1.05 -21.50
C THR A 242 4.53 1.80 -21.76
N ASN A 243 3.48 1.09 -22.20
CA ASN A 243 2.14 1.64 -22.37
C ASN A 243 1.48 2.03 -21.03
N PHE A 244 2.00 1.53 -19.91
CA PHE A 244 1.47 1.73 -18.57
C PHE A 244 2.50 2.35 -17.59
N LYS A 245 3.55 3.01 -18.12
CA LYS A 245 4.44 3.82 -17.27
C LYS A 245 3.90 5.23 -17.06
N PHE A 246 4.00 5.70 -15.82
CA PHE A 246 3.59 7.00 -15.33
C PHE A 246 4.85 7.74 -14.87
N GLY A 247 5.32 8.68 -15.70
CA GLY A 247 6.69 9.18 -15.60
C GLY A 247 7.66 8.26 -16.34
N TYR A 248 8.60 8.88 -17.05
CA TYR A 248 9.52 8.24 -17.99
C TYR A 248 10.94 8.77 -17.76
#